data_AF-A0A1V5KCI7-F1
#
_entry.id   AF-A0A1V5KCI7-F1
#
_cell.length_a   1.000
_cell.length_b   1.000
_cell.length_c   1.000
_cell.angle_alpha   90.00
_cell.angle_beta   90.00
_cell.angle_gamma   90.00
#
_symmetry.space_group_name_H-M   'P 1'
#
loop_
_entity.id
_entity.type
_entity.pdbx_description
1 polymer ?
#
loop_
_entity_poly.entity_id
_entity_poly.type
_entity_poly.pdbx_seq_one_letter_code
_entity_poly.pdbx_strand_id
1 'polypeptide(L)'
;MDALLVDKLCGENNFEPAAVKKALFQPASKSAARIRFKAELETPEDVLEALSSTRDKAWMFYDMFREAAFEKKKFLQFAGCNDGCTDKELVKAALVKANETVSVFSIQLIVDWLSLGDTFDKWDIHDTRINIPGSVADKNWSIVMPLSLEEMQDLKINGRIKEIVTSTGRI
;
A
#
# COMPACT_ATOMS: atom_id res chain seq x y z
N MET A 1 -7.50 -2.00 6.33
CA MET A 1 -7.54 -3.37 6.88
C MET A 1 -8.45 -4.24 6.04
N ASP A 2 -8.19 -5.54 5.98
CA ASP A 2 -9.05 -6.51 5.28
C ASP A 2 -10.28 -6.82 6.15
N ALA A 3 -11.47 -6.69 5.58
CA ALA A 3 -12.71 -6.92 6.32
C ALA A 3 -12.89 -8.39 6.74
N LEU A 4 -12.45 -9.34 5.91
CA LEU A 4 -12.55 -10.78 6.19
C LEU A 4 -11.58 -11.19 7.30
N LEU A 5 -10.41 -10.56 7.37
CA LEU A 5 -9.47 -10.76 8.47
C LEU A 5 -10.09 -10.36 9.81
N VAL A 6 -10.81 -9.22 9.85
CA VAL A 6 -11.49 -8.77 11.07
C VAL A 6 -12.60 -9.74 11.48
N ASP A 7 -13.40 -10.23 10.54
CA ASP A 7 -14.45 -11.22 10.83
C ASP A 7 -13.87 -12.53 11.37
N LYS A 8 -12.77 -13.01 10.75
CA LYS A 8 -12.04 -14.19 11.21
C LYS A 8 -11.53 -14.02 12.64
N LEU A 9 -10.86 -12.91 12.93
CA LEU A 9 -10.32 -12.63 14.27
C LEU A 9 -11.42 -12.53 15.32
N CYS A 10 -12.58 -11.96 14.97
CA CYS A 10 -13.73 -11.94 15.86
C CYS A 10 -14.22 -13.36 16.18
N GLY A 11 -14.36 -14.21 15.17
CA GLY A 11 -14.79 -15.60 15.34
C GLY A 11 -13.82 -16.44 16.18
N GLU A 12 -12.52 -16.27 15.98
CA GLU A 12 -11.48 -17.01 16.73
C GLU A 12 -11.36 -16.57 18.19
N ASN A 13 -11.76 -15.34 18.52
CA ASN A 13 -11.55 -14.73 19.84
C ASN A 13 -12.85 -14.34 20.55
N ASN A 14 -14.00 -14.86 20.11
CA ASN A 14 -15.32 -14.63 20.71
C ASN A 14 -15.73 -13.14 20.79
N PHE A 15 -15.41 -12.34 19.78
CA PHE A 15 -15.97 -11.00 19.62
C PHE A 15 -17.16 -11.02 18.66
N GLU A 16 -18.12 -10.12 18.89
CA GLU A 16 -19.23 -9.91 17.96
C GLU A 16 -18.76 -8.98 16.80
N PRO A 17 -18.73 -9.45 15.54
CA PRO A 17 -18.13 -8.70 14.45
C PRO A 17 -18.78 -7.34 14.17
N ALA A 18 -20.10 -7.22 14.30
CA ALA A 18 -20.80 -5.96 14.03
C ALA A 18 -20.45 -4.89 15.08
N ALA A 19 -20.34 -5.27 16.34
CA ALA A 19 -19.94 -4.41 17.45
C ALA A 19 -18.49 -3.94 17.27
N VAL A 20 -17.55 -4.84 16.95
CA VAL A 20 -16.16 -4.48 16.67
C VAL A 20 -16.06 -3.54 15.47
N LYS A 21 -16.75 -3.86 14.37
CA LYS A 21 -16.78 -3.00 13.17
C LYS A 21 -17.32 -1.61 13.48
N LYS A 22 -18.41 -1.53 14.24
CA LYS A 22 -19.01 -0.26 14.67
C LYS A 22 -18.11 0.52 15.63
N ALA A 23 -17.40 -0.17 16.52
CA ALA A 23 -16.53 0.45 17.51
C ALA A 23 -15.27 1.04 16.89
N LEU A 24 -14.60 0.29 16.01
CA LEU A 24 -13.22 0.61 15.57
C LEU A 24 -13.11 1.20 14.17
N PHE A 25 -14.06 0.92 13.29
CA PHE A 25 -13.90 1.22 11.86
C PHE A 25 -14.90 2.27 11.38
N GLN A 26 -14.49 3.02 10.37
CA GLN A 26 -15.35 3.95 9.66
C GLN A 26 -16.46 3.17 8.92
N PRO A 27 -17.67 3.75 8.77
CA PRO A 27 -18.73 3.13 7.97
C PRO A 27 -18.22 2.79 6.56
N ALA A 28 -18.44 1.55 6.15
CA ALA A 28 -18.09 1.05 4.83
C ALA A 28 -19.29 0.33 4.21
N SER A 29 -19.28 0.15 2.89
CA SER A 29 -20.30 -0.68 2.24
C SER A 29 -20.24 -2.12 2.76
N LYS A 30 -21.37 -2.83 2.76
CA LYS A 30 -21.44 -4.23 3.25
C LYS A 30 -20.47 -5.17 2.50
N SER A 31 -20.11 -4.83 1.26
CA SER A 31 -19.20 -5.60 0.40
C SER A 31 -17.78 -5.02 0.34
N ALA A 32 -17.43 -4.05 1.20
CA ALA A 32 -16.11 -3.44 1.19
C ALA A 32 -15.03 -4.47 1.58
N ALA A 33 -14.14 -4.79 0.64
CA ALA A 33 -12.99 -5.66 0.90
C ALA A 33 -12.00 -5.01 1.89
N ARG A 34 -11.97 -3.67 1.97
CA ARG A 34 -11.08 -2.91 2.83
C ARG A 34 -11.87 -1.94 3.71
N ILE A 35 -11.54 -1.93 5.01
CA ILE A 35 -12.09 -1.03 6.02
C ILE A 35 -10.97 -0.18 6.66
N ARG A 36 -11.32 0.99 7.19
CA ARG A 36 -10.36 1.94 7.79
C ARG A 36 -10.70 2.17 9.24
N PHE A 37 -9.68 2.31 10.08
CA PHE A 37 -9.89 2.73 11.46
C PHE A 37 -10.52 4.12 11.50
N LYS A 38 -11.32 4.33 12.53
CA LYS A 38 -11.86 5.63 12.91
C LYS A 38 -10.75 6.65 13.16
N ALA A 39 -11.00 7.90 12.79
CA ALA A 39 -10.00 8.96 12.87
C ALA A 39 -9.74 9.40 14.31
N GLU A 40 -10.73 9.20 15.19
CA GLU A 40 -10.66 9.46 16.62
C GLU A 40 -9.80 8.46 17.40
N LEU A 41 -9.39 7.35 16.79
CA LEU A 41 -8.44 6.41 17.39
C LEU A 41 -7.03 6.87 17.01
N GLU A 42 -6.24 7.27 17.99
CA GLU A 42 -4.88 7.78 17.81
C GLU A 42 -3.82 6.81 18.36
N THR A 43 -4.18 6.03 19.38
CA THR A 43 -3.31 5.09 20.07
C THR A 43 -3.88 3.67 20.07
N PRO A 44 -3.01 2.63 20.17
CA PRO A 44 -3.47 1.27 20.41
C PRO A 44 -4.34 1.11 21.67
N GLU A 45 -4.14 1.96 22.68
CA GLU A 45 -4.94 1.98 23.91
C GLU A 45 -6.38 2.43 23.66
N ASP A 46 -6.62 3.36 22.74
CA ASP A 46 -7.96 3.80 22.34
C ASP A 46 -8.80 2.64 21.78
N VAL A 47 -8.15 1.66 21.14
CA VAL A 47 -8.80 0.44 20.66
C VAL A 47 -9.31 -0.41 21.83
N LEU A 48 -8.53 -0.53 22.90
CA LEU A 48 -8.92 -1.28 24.08
C LEU A 48 -10.10 -0.61 24.80
N GLU A 49 -10.05 0.72 24.91
CA GLU A 49 -11.13 1.52 25.46
C GLU A 49 -12.41 1.41 24.63
N ALA A 50 -12.31 1.55 23.30
CA ALA A 50 -13.44 1.44 22.39
C ALA A 50 -14.13 0.06 22.42
N LEU A 51 -13.38 -1.00 22.76
CA LEU A 51 -13.90 -2.35 22.93
C LEU A 51 -14.27 -2.70 24.37
N SER A 52 -14.05 -1.80 25.34
CA SER A 52 -14.19 -2.06 26.78
C SER A 52 -13.49 -3.36 27.20
N SER A 53 -12.28 -3.59 26.68
CA SER A 53 -11.56 -4.85 26.82
C SER A 53 -10.14 -4.64 27.32
N THR A 54 -9.51 -5.73 27.77
CA THR A 54 -8.11 -5.72 28.20
C THR A 54 -7.20 -6.08 27.03
N ARG A 55 -5.92 -5.70 27.13
CA ARG A 55 -4.91 -6.06 26.13
C ARG A 55 -4.86 -7.57 25.90
N ASP A 56 -4.92 -8.39 26.93
CA ASP A 56 -4.86 -9.86 26.79
C ASP A 56 -6.02 -10.43 25.97
N LYS A 57 -7.20 -9.83 26.05
CA LYS A 57 -8.39 -10.27 25.30
C LYS A 57 -8.46 -9.69 23.90
N ALA A 58 -8.06 -8.43 23.72
CA ALA A 58 -8.18 -7.70 22.45
C ALA A 58 -6.82 -7.44 21.76
N TRP A 59 -5.79 -8.23 22.08
CA TRP A 59 -4.41 -8.03 21.61
C TRP A 59 -4.31 -7.97 20.08
N MET A 60 -5.14 -8.73 19.37
CA MET A 60 -5.15 -8.78 17.91
C MET A 60 -5.58 -7.47 17.28
N PHE A 61 -6.57 -6.78 17.88
CA PHE A 61 -7.01 -5.47 17.38
C PHE A 61 -6.04 -4.37 17.81
N TYR A 62 -5.47 -4.49 19.01
CA TYR A 62 -4.39 -3.61 19.49
C TYR A 62 -3.18 -3.63 18.53
N ASP A 63 -2.66 -4.82 18.22
CA ASP A 63 -1.51 -4.97 17.33
C ASP A 63 -1.87 -4.58 15.89
N MET A 64 -3.06 -4.97 15.39
CA MET A 64 -3.53 -4.54 14.07
C MET A 64 -3.54 -3.01 13.93
N PHE A 65 -4.00 -2.30 14.95
CA PHE A 65 -3.99 -0.84 14.95
C PHE A 65 -2.57 -0.30 14.98
N ARG A 66 -1.72 -0.79 15.90
CA ARG A 66 -0.32 -0.35 16.05
C ARG A 66 0.46 -0.44 14.74
N GLU A 67 0.31 -1.57 14.05
CA GLU A 67 1.01 -1.81 12.80
C GLU A 67 0.42 -0.99 11.65
N ALA A 68 -0.91 -0.86 11.58
CA ALA A 68 -1.55 -0.46 10.33
C ALA A 68 -2.32 0.86 10.31
N ALA A 69 -2.71 1.42 11.46
CA ALA A 69 -3.56 2.62 11.53
C ALA A 69 -2.91 3.87 10.90
N PHE A 70 -1.58 3.90 10.82
CA PHE A 70 -0.82 5.03 10.28
C PHE A 70 0.22 4.63 9.24
N GLU A 71 0.08 3.45 8.63
CA GLU A 71 1.04 2.95 7.64
C GLU A 71 1.30 3.97 6.52
N LYS A 72 0.24 4.58 5.97
CA LYS A 72 0.37 5.64 4.95
C LYS A 72 1.21 6.82 5.46
N LYS A 73 0.90 7.35 6.65
CA LYS A 73 1.61 8.51 7.23
C LYS A 73 3.07 8.18 7.51
N LYS A 74 3.34 7.01 8.09
CA LYS A 74 4.70 6.51 8.34
C LYS A 74 5.48 6.38 7.02
N PHE A 75 4.85 5.84 5.98
CA PHE A 75 5.48 5.68 4.67
C PHE A 75 5.78 7.02 3.99
N LEU A 76 4.83 7.96 4.00
CA LEU A 76 5.05 9.31 3.46
C LEU A 76 6.23 9.99 4.16
N GLN A 77 6.27 9.94 5.50
CA GLN A 77 7.37 10.49 6.28
C GLN A 77 8.71 9.83 5.92
N PHE A 78 8.74 8.50 5.82
CA PHE A 78 9.93 7.74 5.41
C PHE A 78 10.42 8.13 4.01
N ALA A 79 9.49 8.27 3.06
CA ALA A 79 9.78 8.68 1.69
C ALA A 79 10.24 10.14 1.59
N GLY A 80 10.04 10.96 2.63
CA GLY A 80 10.26 12.41 2.57
C GLY A 80 9.15 13.15 1.82
N CYS A 81 7.96 12.55 1.73
CA CYS A 81 6.76 13.12 1.11
C CYS A 81 5.79 13.62 2.18
N ASN A 82 4.93 14.57 1.80
CA ASN A 82 3.78 14.99 2.60
C ASN A 82 2.47 14.54 1.94
N ASP A 83 1.33 14.78 2.59
CA ASP A 83 0.01 14.41 2.05
C ASP A 83 -0.37 15.11 0.73
N GLY A 84 0.35 16.16 0.34
CA GLY A 84 0.15 16.89 -0.91
C GLY A 84 0.99 16.41 -2.09
N CYS A 85 1.87 15.41 -1.90
CA CYS A 85 2.64 14.83 -3.00
C CYS A 85 1.70 14.18 -4.03
N THR A 86 2.01 14.42 -5.31
CA THR A 86 1.40 13.70 -6.42
C THR A 86 1.82 12.23 -6.41
N ASP A 87 1.02 11.35 -7.03
CA ASP A 87 1.36 9.92 -7.12
C ASP A 87 2.73 9.69 -7.78
N LYS A 88 3.07 10.47 -8.83
CA LYS A 88 4.38 10.40 -9.51
C LYS A 88 5.54 10.84 -8.61
N GLU A 89 5.33 11.82 -7.73
CA GLU A 89 6.33 12.23 -6.74
C GLU A 89 6.53 11.15 -5.68
N LEU A 90 5.44 10.54 -5.21
CA LEU A 90 5.51 9.46 -4.23
C LEU A 90 6.22 8.23 -4.79
N VAL A 91 5.92 7.83 -6.04
CA VAL A 91 6.62 6.74 -6.70
C VAL A 91 8.10 7.07 -6.88
N LYS A 92 8.44 8.29 -7.33
CA LYS A 92 9.85 8.73 -7.42
C LYS A 92 10.56 8.60 -6.06
N ALA A 93 9.94 9.09 -5.00
CA ALA A 93 10.52 9.05 -3.66
C ALA A 93 10.71 7.60 -3.17
N ALA A 94 9.73 6.73 -3.40
CA ALA A 94 9.82 5.31 -3.06
C ALA A 94 10.94 4.59 -3.85
N LEU A 95 11.08 4.87 -5.14
CA LEU A 95 12.15 4.33 -5.99
C LEU A 95 13.53 4.79 -5.52
N VAL A 96 13.68 6.06 -5.12
CA VAL A 96 14.92 6.57 -4.52
C VAL A 96 15.23 5.82 -3.24
N LYS A 97 14.25 5.69 -2.32
CA LYS A 97 14.44 4.94 -1.07
C LYS A 97 14.82 3.48 -1.29
N ALA A 98 14.24 2.81 -2.27
CA ALA A 98 14.60 1.44 -2.61
C ALA A 98 16.05 1.34 -3.11
N ASN A 99 16.50 2.31 -3.90
CA ASN A 99 17.86 2.34 -4.45
C ASN A 99 18.91 2.81 -3.44
N GLU A 100 18.56 3.63 -2.44
CA GLU A 100 19.45 4.02 -1.31
C GLU A 100 19.78 2.86 -0.35
N THR A 101 19.08 1.72 -0.45
CA THR A 101 19.33 0.58 0.44
C THR A 101 20.72 -0.02 0.25
N VAL A 102 21.25 -0.66 1.30
CA VAL A 102 22.51 -1.44 1.25
C VAL A 102 22.36 -2.80 0.57
N SER A 103 21.16 -3.15 0.09
CA SER A 103 20.90 -4.41 -0.61
C SER A 103 21.77 -4.49 -1.87
N VAL A 104 22.44 -5.63 -2.07
CA VAL A 104 23.27 -5.87 -3.27
C VAL A 104 22.45 -5.69 -4.55
N PHE A 105 21.24 -6.26 -4.57
CA PHE A 105 20.29 -6.09 -5.66
C PHE A 105 19.11 -5.23 -5.22
N SER A 106 18.80 -4.21 -6.01
CA SER A 106 17.57 -3.42 -5.92
C SER A 106 16.81 -3.63 -7.23
N ILE A 107 15.74 -4.42 -7.16
CA ILE A 107 14.92 -4.80 -8.31
C ILE A 107 13.53 -4.19 -8.12
N GLN A 108 13.13 -3.36 -9.07
CA GLN A 108 11.82 -2.73 -9.11
C GLN A 108 11.08 -3.17 -10.37
N LEU A 109 9.74 -3.09 -10.36
CA LEU A 109 8.96 -3.46 -11.51
C LEU A 109 9.12 -2.42 -12.62
N ILE A 110 9.08 -2.88 -13.88
CA ILE A 110 9.10 -1.97 -15.03
C ILE A 110 7.94 -0.97 -15.00
N VAL A 111 6.80 -1.38 -14.46
CA VAL A 111 5.62 -0.53 -14.28
C VAL A 111 5.92 0.65 -13.36
N ASP A 112 6.65 0.43 -12.26
CA ASP A 112 7.02 1.48 -11.32
C ASP A 112 7.93 2.52 -12.01
N TRP A 113 8.91 2.07 -12.79
CA TRP A 113 9.80 2.95 -13.53
C TRP A 113 9.05 3.79 -14.57
N LEU A 114 8.19 3.16 -15.35
CA LEU A 114 7.44 3.82 -16.41
C LEU A 114 6.35 4.77 -15.87
N SER A 115 5.85 4.54 -14.65
CA SER A 115 4.93 5.45 -13.98
C SER A 115 5.53 6.82 -13.63
N LEU A 116 6.86 6.97 -13.71
CA LEU A 116 7.50 8.29 -13.60
C LEU A 116 7.18 9.20 -14.78
N GLY A 117 6.74 8.63 -15.90
CA GLY A 117 6.31 9.31 -17.11
C GLY A 117 4.80 9.25 -17.28
N ASP A 118 4.35 9.37 -18.52
CA ASP A 118 2.92 9.48 -18.84
C ASP A 118 2.37 8.18 -19.49
N THR A 119 3.18 7.11 -19.50
CA THR A 119 2.89 5.83 -20.16
C THR A 119 1.55 5.23 -19.74
N PHE A 120 1.20 5.36 -18.46
CA PHE A 120 0.01 4.75 -17.86
C PHE A 120 -1.07 5.76 -17.46
N ASP A 121 -0.95 7.04 -17.84
CA ASP A 121 -1.90 8.09 -17.40
C ASP A 121 -3.35 7.82 -17.86
N LYS A 122 -3.53 7.00 -18.91
CA LYS A 122 -4.84 6.59 -19.44
C LYS A 122 -5.26 5.18 -19.03
N TRP A 123 -4.44 4.48 -18.26
CA TRP A 123 -4.72 3.12 -17.81
C TRP A 123 -5.49 3.13 -16.50
N ASP A 124 -6.33 2.11 -16.29
CA ASP A 124 -6.79 1.80 -14.95
C ASP A 124 -5.62 1.20 -14.16
N ILE A 125 -5.38 1.69 -12.93
CA ILE A 125 -4.34 1.16 -12.04
C ILE A 125 -4.50 -0.34 -11.74
N HIS A 126 -5.73 -0.86 -11.83
CA HIS A 126 -5.98 -2.28 -11.69
C HIS A 126 -5.45 -3.10 -12.87
N ASP A 127 -5.33 -2.49 -14.05
CA ASP A 127 -4.81 -3.14 -15.25
C ASP A 127 -3.27 -3.15 -15.27
N THR A 128 -2.62 -2.38 -14.39
CA THR A 128 -1.15 -2.43 -14.23
C THR A 128 -0.70 -3.50 -13.23
N ARG A 129 -1.63 -4.21 -12.59
CA ARG A 129 -1.32 -5.27 -11.61
C ARG A 129 -1.08 -6.60 -12.31
N ILE A 130 0.11 -7.17 -12.11
CA ILE A 130 0.49 -8.47 -12.71
C ILE A 130 -0.39 -9.62 -12.18
N ASN A 131 -0.65 -9.65 -10.87
CA ASN A 131 -1.39 -10.75 -10.25
C ASN A 131 -2.07 -10.33 -8.94
N ILE A 132 -3.23 -10.91 -8.66
CA ILE A 132 -3.94 -10.86 -7.37
C ILE A 132 -3.91 -12.28 -6.78
N PRO A 133 -3.06 -12.54 -5.77
CA PRO A 133 -3.03 -13.84 -5.12
C PRO A 133 -4.40 -14.24 -4.55
N GLY A 134 -4.77 -15.51 -4.71
CA GLY A 134 -6.04 -16.04 -4.23
C GLY A 134 -7.24 -15.78 -5.15
N SER A 135 -7.05 -15.18 -6.33
CA SER A 135 -8.10 -15.06 -7.34
C SER A 135 -7.76 -15.84 -8.62
N VAL A 136 -8.80 -16.38 -9.26
CA VAL A 136 -8.75 -16.90 -10.63
C VAL A 136 -9.57 -15.93 -11.47
N ALA A 137 -8.89 -15.01 -12.13
CA ALA A 137 -9.51 -13.99 -12.98
C ALA A 137 -8.69 -13.83 -14.25
N ASP A 138 -9.36 -13.56 -15.37
CA ASP A 138 -8.73 -13.40 -16.69
C ASP A 138 -7.74 -12.22 -16.74
N LYS A 139 -7.82 -11.31 -15.77
CA LYS A 139 -6.89 -10.18 -15.61
C LYS A 139 -5.56 -10.53 -14.93
N ASN A 140 -5.43 -11.71 -14.32
CA ASN A 140 -4.14 -12.14 -13.76
C ASN A 140 -3.22 -12.61 -14.89
N TRP A 141 -1.93 -12.25 -14.82
CA TRP A 141 -0.91 -12.62 -15.79
C TRP A 141 -1.17 -12.14 -17.23
N SER A 142 -2.03 -11.13 -17.40
CA SER A 142 -2.44 -10.64 -18.71
C SER A 142 -1.78 -9.33 -19.14
N ILE A 143 -0.98 -8.70 -18.27
CA ILE A 143 -0.37 -7.41 -18.58
C ILE A 143 0.64 -7.55 -19.73
N VAL A 144 0.46 -6.72 -20.75
CA VAL A 144 1.38 -6.58 -21.88
C VAL A 144 1.79 -5.12 -21.96
N MET A 145 3.08 -4.87 -22.17
CA MET A 145 3.60 -3.52 -22.22
C MET A 145 3.01 -2.73 -23.40
N PRO A 146 2.52 -1.49 -23.20
CA PRO A 146 1.98 -0.66 -24.29
C PRO A 146 3.05 -0.04 -25.19
N LEU A 147 4.32 -0.40 -24.98
CA LEU A 147 5.48 0.19 -25.66
C LEU A 147 6.39 -0.91 -26.20
N SER A 148 6.95 -0.68 -27.39
CA SER A 148 8.06 -1.47 -27.92
C SER A 148 9.37 -1.14 -27.19
N LEU A 149 10.39 -1.98 -27.38
CA LEU A 149 11.72 -1.73 -26.79
C LEU A 149 12.40 -0.50 -27.40
N GLU A 150 12.14 -0.22 -28.67
CA GLU A 150 12.61 0.97 -29.38
C GLU A 150 11.95 2.22 -28.81
N GLU A 151 10.62 2.20 -28.62
CA GLU A 151 9.90 3.29 -27.97
C GLU A 151 10.40 3.55 -26.54
N MET A 152 10.75 2.48 -25.81
CA MET A 152 11.31 2.59 -24.46
C MET A 152 12.68 3.26 -24.42
N GLN A 153 13.53 3.09 -25.44
CA GLN A 153 14.86 3.70 -25.49
C GLN A 153 14.80 5.24 -25.59
N ASP A 154 13.76 5.75 -26.25
CA ASP A 154 13.60 7.19 -26.51
C ASP A 154 12.75 7.90 -25.44
N LEU A 155 12.33 7.20 -24.37
CA LEU A 155 11.53 7.82 -23.32
C LEU A 155 12.32 8.88 -22.56
N LYS A 156 11.71 10.06 -22.42
CA LYS A 156 12.26 11.19 -21.65
C LYS A 156 12.58 10.83 -20.19
N ILE A 157 11.89 9.84 -19.62
CA ILE A 157 12.12 9.40 -18.24
C ILE A 157 13.45 8.67 -18.05
N ASN A 158 14.10 8.17 -19.12
CA ASN A 158 15.38 7.47 -19.01
C ASN A 158 16.45 8.33 -18.34
N GLY A 159 16.43 9.65 -18.57
CA GLY A 159 17.32 10.59 -17.87
C GLY A 159 17.06 10.62 -16.35
N ARG A 160 15.79 10.61 -15.93
CA ARG A 160 15.40 10.58 -14.51
C ARG A 160 15.76 9.25 -13.84
N ILE A 161 15.56 8.14 -14.55
CA ILE A 161 15.95 6.80 -14.06
C ILE A 161 17.47 6.77 -13.87
N LYS A 162 18.24 7.23 -14.86
CA LYS A 162 19.70 7.31 -14.80
C LYS A 162 20.19 8.15 -13.61
N GLU A 163 19.54 9.29 -13.36
CA GLU A 163 19.85 10.14 -12.21
C GLU A 163 19.66 9.41 -10.88
N ILE A 164 18.53 8.72 -10.70
CA ILE A 164 18.24 7.96 -9.48
C ILE A 164 19.30 6.88 -9.24
N VAL A 165 19.59 6.06 -10.26
CA VAL A 165 20.55 4.95 -10.09
C VAL A 165 21.98 5.45 -9.88
N THR A 166 22.40 6.53 -10.54
CA THR A 166 23.74 7.10 -10.37
C THR A 166 23.90 7.73 -8.98
N SER A 167 22.94 8.56 -8.56
CA SER A 167 22.99 9.25 -7.26
C SER A 167 22.94 8.30 -6.06
N THR A 168 22.41 7.10 -6.25
CA THR A 168 22.33 6.06 -5.21
C THR A 168 23.45 5.01 -5.30
N GLY A 169 24.44 5.21 -6.18
CA GLY A 169 25.60 4.33 -6.29
C GLY A 169 25.30 2.94 -6.87
N ARG A 170 24.24 2.83 -7.69
CA ARG A 170 23.83 1.59 -8.35
C ARG A 170 24.50 1.40 -9.71
N ILE A 171 25.15 2.44 -10.23
CA ILE A 171 25.96 2.47 -11.47
C ILE A 171 27.12 3.45 -11.26
#